data_AF-A0A496ZQH6-F1
#
_entry.id   AF-A0A496ZQH6-F1
#
_cell.length_a   1.000
_cell.length_b   1.000
_cell.length_c   1.000
_cell.angle_alpha   90.00
_cell.angle_beta   90.00
_cell.angle_gamma   90.00
#
_symmetry.space_group_name_H-M   'P 1'
#
loop_
_entity.id
_entity.type
_entity.pdbx_description
1 polymer ?
#
loop_
_entity_poly.entity_id
_entity_poly.type
_entity_poly.pdbx_seq_one_letter_code
_entity_poly.pdbx_strand_id
1 'polypeptide(L)'
;MYSKWILLINLLLLLVSCNHSKKEKDKARFIVENLPYSIQVLNGVGKPGLGKAVRNDLISRGFNIMDYRNARHFIYNKTVIIIRSEDNKIDVNKLKNALGIKKIYYQIKENSDYDLQIIVGRDYRDIFPSINSQMGQLSEKNNSKERW
;
A
#
# COMPACT_ATOMS: atom_id res chain seq x y z
N MET A 1 25.37 -40.87 -11.62
CA MET A 1 24.86 -40.84 -10.23
C MET A 1 24.86 -39.41 -9.73
N TYR A 2 23.77 -38.67 -9.91
CA TYR A 2 23.63 -37.38 -9.24
C TYR A 2 23.49 -37.65 -7.74
N SER A 3 24.47 -37.16 -6.99
CA SER A 3 24.62 -37.39 -5.55
C SER A 3 23.42 -36.78 -4.82
N LYS A 4 22.74 -37.58 -3.99
CA LYS A 4 21.62 -37.17 -3.10
C LYS A 4 21.91 -35.87 -2.32
N TRP A 5 23.19 -35.52 -2.15
CA TRP A 5 23.68 -34.29 -1.54
C TRP A 5 23.29 -33.00 -2.28
N ILE A 6 23.16 -33.01 -3.61
CA ILE A 6 22.79 -31.79 -4.37
C ILE A 6 21.33 -31.38 -4.09
N LEU A 7 20.45 -32.35 -3.84
CA LEU A 7 19.05 -32.09 -3.47
C LEU A 7 18.94 -31.50 -2.05
N LEU A 8 19.77 -31.97 -1.12
CA LEU A 8 19.80 -31.45 0.26
C LEU A 8 20.30 -30.00 0.32
N ILE A 9 21.30 -29.65 -0.48
CA ILE A 9 21.83 -28.26 -0.56
C ILE A 9 20.78 -27.30 -1.13
N ASN A 10 20.07 -27.69 -2.20
CA ASN A 10 19.00 -26.86 -2.78
C ASN A 10 17.82 -26.68 -1.81
N LEU A 11 17.46 -27.72 -1.06
CA LEU A 11 16.41 -27.65 -0.05
C LEU A 11 16.80 -26.71 1.11
N LEU A 12 18.06 -26.76 1.56
CA LEU A 12 18.56 -25.87 2.61
C LEU A 12 18.57 -24.40 2.14
N LEU A 13 19.00 -24.12 0.90
CA LEU A 13 18.97 -22.78 0.32
C LEU A 13 17.54 -22.21 0.21
N LEU A 14 16.55 -23.04 -0.14
CA LEU A 14 15.14 -22.66 -0.16
C LEU A 14 14.64 -22.28 1.24
N LEU A 15 14.99 -23.08 2.26
CA LEU A 15 14.58 -22.82 3.64
C LEU A 15 15.21 -21.54 4.21
N VAL A 16 16.49 -21.28 3.91
CA VAL A 16 17.19 -20.05 4.33
C VAL A 16 16.61 -18.81 3.64
N SER A 17 16.33 -18.88 2.34
CA SER A 17 15.72 -17.78 1.58
C SER A 17 14.31 -17.43 2.11
N CYS A 18 13.51 -18.44 2.46
CA CYS A 18 12.18 -18.25 3.03
C CYS A 18 12.22 -17.60 4.42
N ASN A 19 13.17 -18.00 5.28
CA ASN A 19 13.35 -17.40 6.61
C ASN A 19 13.83 -15.95 6.54
N HIS A 20 14.75 -15.64 5.62
CA HIS A 20 15.22 -14.26 5.41
C HIS A 20 14.07 -13.35 4.95
N SER A 21 13.25 -13.82 4.00
CA SER A 21 12.08 -13.08 3.52
C SER A 21 11.06 -12.78 4.61
N LYS A 22 10.80 -13.72 5.54
CA LYS A 22 9.91 -13.48 6.68
C LYS A 22 10.47 -12.41 7.63
N LYS A 23 11.74 -12.53 8.01
CA LYS A 23 12.40 -11.59 8.94
C LYS A 23 12.43 -10.16 8.40
N GLU A 24 12.65 -9.98 7.10
CA GLU A 24 12.56 -8.65 6.46
C GLU A 24 11.14 -8.09 6.44
N LYS A 25 10.13 -8.92 6.13
CA LYS A 25 8.72 -8.51 6.16
C LYS A 25 8.27 -8.09 7.55
N ASP A 26 8.65 -8.84 8.58
CA ASP A 26 8.29 -8.53 9.97
C ASP A 26 8.95 -7.22 10.44
N LYS A 27 10.21 -7.00 10.07
CA LYS A 27 10.91 -5.74 10.35
C LYS A 27 10.27 -4.56 9.62
N ALA A 28 9.97 -4.70 8.33
CA ALA A 28 9.30 -3.65 7.56
C ALA A 28 7.90 -3.33 8.12
N ARG A 29 7.16 -4.36 8.55
CA ARG A 29 5.86 -4.21 9.21
C ARG A 29 5.97 -3.45 10.52
N PHE A 30 6.88 -3.83 11.43
CA PHE A 30 7.12 -3.12 12.68
C PHE A 30 7.52 -1.66 12.46
N ILE A 31 8.31 -1.41 11.42
CA ILE A 31 8.74 -0.06 11.04
C ILE A 31 7.57 0.80 10.56
N VAL A 32 6.60 0.19 9.85
CA VAL A 32 5.37 0.83 9.36
C VAL A 32 4.36 1.05 10.47
N GLU A 33 4.17 0.07 11.36
CA GLU A 33 3.29 0.16 12.53
C GLU A 33 3.68 1.32 13.47
N ASN A 34 4.93 1.79 13.39
CA ASN A 34 5.43 2.93 14.15
C ASN A 34 5.59 4.22 13.31
N LEU A 35 4.94 4.34 12.15
CA LEU A 35 4.87 5.62 11.43
C LEU A 35 3.75 6.48 12.02
N PRO A 36 4.06 7.60 12.72
CA PRO A 36 3.05 8.43 13.37
C PRO A 36 2.29 9.34 12.37
N TYR A 37 2.39 9.08 11.06
CA TYR A 37 1.86 9.98 10.04
C TYR A 37 0.38 9.75 9.81
N SER A 38 -0.40 10.83 9.83
CA SER A 38 -1.80 10.86 9.44
C SER A 38 -1.93 10.89 7.91
N ILE A 39 -2.66 9.92 7.35
CA ILE A 39 -2.73 9.71 5.89
C ILE A 39 -4.16 9.86 5.39
N GLN A 40 -4.34 10.57 4.27
CA GLN A 40 -5.56 10.53 3.47
C GLN A 40 -5.34 9.74 2.16
N VAL A 41 -6.31 8.92 1.78
CA VAL A 41 -6.31 8.16 0.52
C VAL A 41 -7.27 8.78 -0.49
N LEU A 42 -6.80 9.07 -1.70
CA LEU A 42 -7.60 9.63 -2.78
C LEU A 42 -7.64 8.68 -3.99
N ASN A 43 -8.83 8.30 -4.42
CA ASN A 43 -9.04 7.51 -5.63
C ASN A 43 -8.87 8.38 -6.88
N GLY A 44 -7.69 8.31 -7.50
CA GLY A 44 -7.34 9.02 -8.73
C GLY A 44 -7.69 8.26 -10.02
N VAL A 45 -8.34 7.10 -9.94
CA VAL A 45 -8.75 6.30 -11.10
C VAL A 45 -10.25 6.44 -11.39
N GLY A 46 -11.05 6.77 -10.37
CA GLY A 46 -12.51 6.85 -10.49
C GLY A 46 -13.22 5.50 -10.41
N LYS A 47 -12.50 4.41 -10.13
CA LYS A 47 -13.11 3.08 -9.96
C LYS A 47 -13.89 3.01 -8.65
N PRO A 48 -15.18 2.63 -8.65
CA PRO A 48 -15.96 2.47 -7.43
C PRO A 48 -15.29 1.50 -6.43
N GLY A 49 -15.33 1.85 -5.15
CA GLY A 49 -14.74 1.03 -4.08
C GLY A 49 -13.21 1.07 -3.96
N LEU A 50 -12.48 1.70 -4.89
CA LEU A 50 -11.01 1.68 -4.88
C LEU A 50 -10.40 2.39 -3.69
N GLY A 51 -10.87 3.59 -3.36
CA GLY A 51 -10.37 4.31 -2.18
C GLY A 51 -10.53 3.50 -0.89
N LYS A 52 -11.67 2.81 -0.74
CA LYS A 52 -11.95 1.95 0.41
C LYS A 52 -11.03 0.72 0.45
N ALA A 53 -10.85 0.06 -0.68
CA ALA A 53 -9.99 -1.13 -0.77
C ALA A 53 -8.52 -0.80 -0.44
N VAL A 54 -8.01 0.31 -0.98
CA VAL A 54 -6.64 0.78 -0.69
C VAL A 54 -6.50 1.21 0.76
N ARG A 55 -7.50 1.92 1.33
CA ARG A 55 -7.52 2.22 2.77
C ARG A 55 -7.37 0.95 3.60
N ASN A 56 -8.14 -0.09 3.29
CA ASN A 56 -8.12 -1.32 4.06
C ASN A 56 -6.79 -2.06 3.95
N ASP A 57 -6.17 -2.09 2.75
CA ASP A 57 -4.81 -2.61 2.57
C ASP A 57 -3.81 -1.88 3.47
N LEU A 58 -3.81 -0.54 3.44
CA LEU A 58 -2.89 0.27 4.23
C LEU A 58 -3.11 0.11 5.75
N ILE A 59 -4.37 0.04 6.21
CA ILE A 59 -4.68 -0.26 7.61
C ILE A 59 -4.14 -1.63 8.02
N SER A 60 -4.32 -2.66 7.18
CA SER A 60 -3.79 -4.01 7.47
C SER A 60 -2.26 -4.07 7.56
N ARG A 61 -1.59 -3.08 6.97
CA ARG A 61 -0.13 -2.92 6.99
C ARG A 61 0.36 -2.06 8.16
N GLY A 62 -0.54 -1.50 8.97
CA GLY A 62 -0.22 -0.70 10.14
C GLY A 62 -0.16 0.81 9.91
N PHE A 63 -0.61 1.31 8.76
CA PHE A 63 -0.65 2.75 8.51
C PHE A 63 -1.87 3.43 9.15
N ASN A 64 -1.66 4.65 9.64
CA ASN A 64 -2.72 5.47 10.24
C ASN A 64 -3.52 6.25 9.17
N ILE A 65 -4.63 5.67 8.71
CA ILE A 65 -5.49 6.29 7.69
C ILE A 65 -6.63 7.07 8.34
N MET A 66 -6.63 8.40 8.15
CA MET A 66 -7.67 9.30 8.67
C MET A 66 -8.91 9.32 7.79
N ASP A 67 -8.73 9.37 6.46
CA ASP A 67 -9.83 9.57 5.53
C ASP A 67 -9.56 8.91 4.16
N TYR A 68 -10.63 8.63 3.42
CA TYR A 68 -10.59 8.13 2.05
C TYR A 68 -11.69 8.73 1.17
N ARG A 69 -11.33 9.30 0.01
CA ARG A 69 -12.28 9.97 -0.90
C ARG A 69 -11.89 9.78 -2.36
N ASN A 70 -12.69 10.33 -3.27
CA ASN A 70 -12.32 10.47 -4.68
C ASN A 70 -11.38 11.67 -4.85
N ALA A 71 -10.40 11.55 -5.74
CA ALA A 71 -9.63 12.70 -6.19
C ALA A 71 -10.51 13.64 -7.02
N ARG A 72 -10.09 14.91 -7.15
CA ARG A 72 -10.79 15.89 -8.00
C ARG A 72 -10.83 15.48 -9.47
N HIS A 73 -9.80 14.76 -9.93
CA HIS A 73 -9.67 14.27 -11.30
C HIS A 73 -9.25 12.79 -11.32
N PHE A 74 -9.66 12.06 -12.36
CA PHE A 74 -9.41 10.61 -12.51
C PHE A 74 -8.32 10.26 -13.54
N ILE A 75 -7.31 11.13 -13.66
CA ILE A 75 -6.30 11.09 -14.72
C ILE A 75 -4.96 10.45 -14.27
N TYR A 76 -4.91 9.89 -13.06
CA TYR A 76 -3.65 9.46 -12.47
C TYR A 76 -3.21 8.09 -13.00
N ASN A 77 -2.18 8.07 -13.85
CA ASN A 77 -1.58 6.83 -14.34
C ASN A 77 -0.67 6.15 -13.30
N LYS A 78 -0.04 6.95 -12.43
CA LYS A 78 0.87 6.48 -11.40
C LYS A 78 0.40 6.96 -10.04
N THR A 79 0.57 6.12 -9.03
CA THR A 79 0.29 6.45 -7.64
C THR A 79 1.34 7.43 -7.14
N VAL A 80 0.90 8.46 -6.42
CA VAL A 80 1.78 9.54 -5.95
C VAL A 80 1.50 9.84 -4.48
N ILE A 81 2.53 10.25 -3.76
CA ILE A 81 2.41 10.78 -2.40
C ILE A 81 2.54 12.30 -2.47
N ILE A 82 1.65 13.01 -1.77
CA ILE A 82 1.72 14.45 -1.57
C ILE A 82 1.99 14.70 -0.09
N ILE A 83 3.11 15.32 0.21
CA ILE A 83 3.45 15.79 1.55
C ILE A 83 2.74 17.12 1.81
N ARG A 84 2.00 17.19 2.92
CA ARG A 84 1.25 18.38 3.36
C ARG A 84 1.85 19.04 4.61
N SER A 85 2.50 18.25 5.47
CA SER A 85 3.13 18.74 6.69
C SER A 85 4.40 19.54 6.41
N GLU A 86 4.55 20.69 7.08
CA GLU A 86 5.79 21.49 7.12
C GLU A 86 6.89 20.83 7.94
N ASP A 87 6.50 19.98 8.88
CA ASP A 87 7.45 19.35 9.77
C ASP A 87 8.32 18.36 9.00
N ASN A 88 9.65 18.50 9.14
CA ASN A 88 10.66 17.55 8.66
C ASN A 88 10.58 16.16 9.34
N LYS A 89 9.48 15.85 10.02
CA LYS A 89 9.22 14.59 10.71
C LYS A 89 8.95 13.44 9.73
N ILE A 90 8.65 13.74 8.46
CA ILE A 90 8.36 12.73 7.46
C ILE A 90 9.65 12.22 6.81
N ASP A 91 10.02 10.97 7.15
CA ASP A 91 11.06 10.25 6.45
C ASP A 91 10.52 9.72 5.11
N VAL A 92 10.80 10.49 4.07
CA VAL A 92 10.36 10.22 2.71
C VAL A 92 10.98 8.95 2.14
N ASN A 93 12.21 8.61 2.50
CA ASN A 93 12.86 7.40 2.00
C ASN A 93 12.22 6.16 2.64
N LYS A 94 11.93 6.23 3.94
CA LYS A 94 11.19 5.20 4.65
C LYS A 94 9.80 4.98 4.06
N LEU A 95 9.07 6.04 3.73
CA LEU A 95 7.78 5.95 3.05
C LEU A 95 7.87 5.30 1.65
N LYS A 96 8.83 5.73 0.83
CA LYS A 96 9.06 5.15 -0.50
C LYS A 96 9.31 3.65 -0.42
N ASN A 97 10.16 3.23 0.51
CA ASN A 97 10.52 1.82 0.70
C ASN A 97 9.34 1.02 1.26
N ALA A 98 8.62 1.57 2.24
CA ALA A 98 7.48 0.90 2.84
C ALA A 98 6.33 0.71 1.84
N LEU A 99 6.02 1.74 1.04
CA LEU A 99 4.88 1.76 0.12
C LEU A 99 5.19 1.28 -1.29
N GLY A 100 6.46 1.25 -1.70
CA GLY A 100 6.86 0.99 -3.08
C GLY A 100 6.52 2.13 -4.06
N ILE A 101 6.12 3.30 -3.55
CA ILE A 101 5.71 4.46 -4.36
C ILE A 101 6.91 5.37 -4.58
N LYS A 102 7.28 5.62 -5.84
CA LYS A 102 8.48 6.42 -6.17
C LYS A 102 8.21 7.92 -6.26
N LYS A 103 7.01 8.32 -6.67
CA LYS A 103 6.66 9.71 -6.97
C LYS A 103 6.15 10.42 -5.72
N ILE A 104 6.87 11.45 -5.30
CA ILE A 104 6.54 12.25 -4.13
C ILE A 104 6.59 13.73 -4.52
N TYR A 105 5.57 14.46 -4.11
CA TYR A 105 5.45 15.90 -4.30
C TYR A 105 5.29 16.58 -2.94
N TYR A 106 5.84 17.77 -2.79
CA TYR A 106 5.63 18.62 -1.62
C TYR A 106 4.62 19.68 -2.00
N GLN A 107 3.47 19.66 -1.34
CA GLN A 107 2.45 20.71 -1.45
C GLN A 107 2.00 21.07 -0.05
N ILE A 108 2.92 21.72 0.63
CA ILE A 108 2.78 22.18 1.99
C ILE A 108 1.49 22.99 2.15
N LYS A 109 0.73 22.70 3.21
CA LYS A 109 -0.48 23.42 3.54
C LYS A 109 -0.54 23.63 5.05
N GLU A 110 -0.51 24.89 5.45
CA GLU A 110 -0.75 25.30 6.82
C GLU A 110 -2.12 24.78 7.28
N ASN A 111 -2.19 24.20 8.48
CA ASN A 111 -3.41 23.61 9.06
C ASN A 111 -4.03 22.46 8.25
N SER A 112 -3.21 21.60 7.64
CA SER A 112 -3.69 20.35 7.04
C SER A 112 -4.13 19.35 8.12
N ASP A 113 -5.29 18.71 7.96
CA ASP A 113 -5.79 17.65 8.85
C ASP A 113 -4.97 16.35 8.74
N TYR A 114 -4.07 16.27 7.77
CA TYR A 114 -3.26 15.11 7.45
C TYR A 114 -1.84 15.51 7.05
N ASP A 115 -0.88 14.68 7.45
CA ASP A 115 0.55 14.85 7.15
C ASP A 115 0.86 14.60 5.67
N LEU A 116 0.18 13.62 5.08
CA LEU A 116 0.35 13.25 3.67
C LEU A 116 -0.94 12.72 3.04
N GLN A 117 -1.00 12.84 1.71
CA GLN A 117 -2.05 12.26 0.88
C GLN A 117 -1.47 11.25 -0.10
N ILE A 118 -2.16 10.13 -0.30
CA ILE A 118 -1.83 9.15 -1.34
C ILE A 118 -2.90 9.25 -2.42
N ILE A 119 -2.52 9.70 -3.62
CA ILE A 119 -3.41 9.66 -4.79
C ILE A 119 -3.13 8.37 -5.55
N VAL A 120 -4.11 7.49 -5.57
CA VAL A 120 -4.06 6.16 -6.18
C VAL A 120 -4.19 6.28 -7.70
N GLY A 121 -3.20 5.78 -8.43
CA GLY A 121 -3.18 5.75 -9.88
C GLY A 121 -3.51 4.38 -10.48
N ARG A 122 -3.44 4.24 -11.81
CA ARG A 122 -3.76 2.99 -12.53
C ARG A 122 -2.80 1.82 -12.24
N ASP A 123 -1.64 2.09 -11.66
CA ASP A 123 -0.65 1.13 -11.16
C ASP A 123 -1.00 0.53 -9.78
N TYR A 124 -2.18 0.84 -9.25
CA TYR A 124 -2.61 0.42 -7.91
C TYR A 124 -2.57 -1.11 -7.68
N ARG A 125 -2.71 -1.92 -8.74
CA ARG A 125 -2.63 -3.40 -8.63
C ARG A 125 -1.21 -3.88 -8.34
N ASP A 126 -0.20 -3.15 -8.81
CA ASP A 126 1.20 -3.49 -8.60
C ASP A 126 1.65 -3.09 -7.19
N ILE A 127 1.03 -2.04 -6.64
CA ILE A 127 1.41 -1.41 -5.37
C ILE A 127 0.62 -2.00 -4.19
N PHE A 128 -0.64 -2.38 -4.42
CA PHE A 128 -1.55 -2.87 -3.37
C PHE A 128 -2.12 -4.24 -3.76
N PRO A 129 -1.33 -5.32 -3.74
CA PRO A 129 -1.77 -6.62 -4.27
C PRO A 129 -2.96 -7.24 -3.51
N SER A 130 -3.19 -6.89 -2.24
CA SER A 130 -4.27 -7.47 -1.43
C SER A 130 -5.69 -7.04 -1.87
N ILE A 131 -5.79 -5.98 -2.67
CA ILE A 131 -7.08 -5.40 -3.08
C ILE A 131 -7.85 -6.29 -4.05
N ASN A 132 -7.16 -7.17 -4.81
CA ASN A 132 -7.81 -7.98 -5.84
C ASN A 132 -8.86 -8.90 -5.21
N SER A 133 -8.54 -9.46 -4.04
CA SER A 133 -9.46 -10.26 -3.23
C SER A 133 -10.64 -9.43 -2.70
N GLN A 134 -10.39 -8.19 -2.26
CA GLN A 134 -11.43 -7.31 -1.70
C GLN A 134 -12.41 -6.81 -2.77
N MET A 135 -11.93 -6.56 -3.97
CA MET A 135 -12.73 -6.10 -5.10
C MET A 135 -13.62 -7.20 -5.67
N GLY A 136 -13.13 -8.45 -5.72
CA GLY A 136 -13.93 -9.61 -6.14
C GLY A 136 -15.14 -9.82 -5.24
N GLN A 137 -14.94 -9.75 -3.92
CA GLN A 137 -16.02 -9.85 -2.93
C GLN A 137 -17.03 -8.70 -3.05
N LEU A 138 -16.56 -7.49 -3.38
CA LEU A 138 -17.45 -6.33 -3.58
C LEU A 138 -18.34 -6.50 -4.81
N SER A 139 -17.79 -7.02 -5.92
CA SER A 139 -18.58 -7.29 -7.13
C SER A 139 -19.62 -8.39 -6.92
N GLU A 140 -19.28 -9.46 -6.20
CA GLU A 140 -20.22 -10.54 -5.88
C GLU A 140 -21.36 -10.06 -4.99
N LYS A 141 -21.05 -9.24 -3.98
CA LYS A 141 -22.05 -8.66 -3.07
C LYS A 141 -22.99 -7.68 -3.76
N ASN A 142 -22.52 -6.95 -4.77
CA ASN A 142 -23.39 -6.05 -5.54
C ASN A 142 -24.30 -6.84 -6.48
N ASN A 143 -23.77 -7.87 -7.16
CA ASN A 143 -24.57 -8.74 -8.02
C ASN A 143 -25.64 -9.54 -7.27
N SER A 144 -25.43 -9.86 -5.99
CA SER A 144 -26.45 -10.54 -5.16
C SER A 144 -27.55 -9.60 -4.67
N LYS A 145 -27.30 -8.28 -4.60
CA LYS A 145 -28.31 -7.28 -4.24
C LYS A 145 -29.23 -6.90 -5.40
N GLU A 146 -28.79 -7.02 -6.64
CA GLU A 146 -29.59 -6.74 -7.84
C GLU A 146 -30.48 -7.92 -8.28
N ARG A 147 -30.42 -9.05 -7.57
CA ARG A 147 -31.13 -10.29 -7.88
C ARG A 147 -32.45 -10.48 -7.12
N TRP A 148 -32.89 -9.48 -6.35
CA TRP A 148 -34.13 -9.50 -5.56
C TRP A 148 -34.97 -8.26 -5.85
#